data_AF-A0A0Q6A8S8-F1
#
_entry.id   AF-A0A0Q6A8S8-F1
#
_cell.length_a   1.000
_cell.length_b   1.000
_cell.length_c   1.000
_cell.angle_alpha   90.00
_cell.angle_beta   90.00
_cell.angle_gamma   90.00
#
_symmetry.space_group_name_H-M   'P 1'
#
loop_
_entity.id
_entity.type
_entity.pdbx_description
1 polymer ?
#
loop_
_entity_poly.entity_id
_entity_poly.type
_entity_poly.pdbx_seq_one_letter_code
_entity_poly.pdbx_strand_id
1 'polypeptide(L)'
;MKENSQSSLYLNFEDIRLSGFELKDFQRLDDEIKERKPDVLFFDEIQLIENWEMFVRHKVDEGAKVVITGTNATLLSRELGTKLTGRHLDYELFPFSFSEFLQFMSLESNENATKEFMEKGGFPEFLNTNNGKLLNTLVEDIL
;
A
#
# COMPACT_ATOMS: atom_id res chain seq x y z
N MET A 1 30.78 8.98 -9.64
CA MET A 1 29.46 9.59 -9.36
C MET A 1 29.00 9.01 -8.03
N LYS A 2 28.75 9.82 -7.01
CA LYS A 2 28.30 9.32 -5.70
C LYS A 2 26.88 8.79 -5.88
N GLU A 3 26.69 7.49 -5.74
CA GLU A 3 25.38 6.92 -5.45
C GLU A 3 24.94 7.54 -4.12
N ASN A 4 23.98 8.47 -4.18
CA ASN A 4 23.21 8.82 -2.99
C ASN A 4 22.35 7.59 -2.67
N SER A 5 22.89 6.65 -1.90
CA SER A 5 22.05 5.63 -1.25
C SER A 5 21.11 6.37 -0.32
N GLN A 6 19.89 6.62 -0.79
CA GLN A 6 18.84 7.16 0.06
C GLN A 6 18.60 6.14 1.18
N SER A 7 18.79 6.52 2.43
CA SER A 7 18.52 5.62 3.55
C SER A 7 17.02 5.52 3.76
N SER A 8 16.49 4.32 3.94
CA SER A 8 15.05 4.13 4.13
C SER A 8 14.78 3.32 5.39
N LEU A 9 13.66 3.62 6.05
CA LEU A 9 13.10 2.78 7.11
C LEU A 9 11.81 2.16 6.60
N TYR A 10 11.71 0.84 6.69
CA TYR A 10 10.51 0.08 6.34
C TYR A 10 9.98 -0.61 7.60
N LEU A 11 8.67 -0.52 7.81
CA LEU A 11 7.96 -1.21 8.89
C LEU A 11 6.62 -1.73 8.38
N ASN A 12 6.37 -3.02 8.59
CA ASN A 12 5.08 -3.66 8.29
C ASN A 12 4.32 -3.88 9.60
N PHE A 13 3.14 -3.29 9.72
CA PHE A 13 2.29 -3.31 10.92
C PHE A 13 1.46 -4.59 11.06
N GLU A 14 1.42 -5.46 10.05
CA GLU A 14 0.88 -6.82 10.15
C GLU A 14 1.87 -7.82 10.77
N ASP A 15 3.15 -7.45 10.89
CA ASP A 15 4.18 -8.32 11.46
C ASP A 15 3.83 -8.71 12.90
N ILE A 16 3.81 -10.02 13.18
CA ILE A 16 3.48 -10.58 14.50
C ILE A 16 4.35 -10.00 15.64
N ARG A 17 5.56 -9.53 15.35
CA ARG A 17 6.45 -8.88 16.33
C ARG A 17 5.92 -7.54 16.82
N LEU A 18 5.02 -6.92 16.05
CA LEU A 18 4.30 -5.70 16.38
C LEU A 18 2.88 -6.00 16.88
N SER A 19 2.58 -7.26 17.20
CA SER A 19 1.32 -7.62 17.86
C SER A 19 1.11 -6.77 19.13
N GLY A 20 -0.01 -6.05 19.18
CA GLY A 20 -0.33 -5.14 20.28
C GLY A 20 0.38 -3.79 20.22
N PHE A 21 0.86 -3.36 19.06
CA PHE A 21 1.40 -2.02 18.86
C PHE A 21 0.32 -0.96 19.18
N GLU A 22 0.64 -0.06 20.11
CA GLU A 22 -0.27 1.00 20.55
C GLU A 22 0.32 2.39 20.27
N LEU A 23 -0.50 3.44 20.46
CA LEU A 23 -0.08 4.82 20.25
C LEU A 23 1.23 5.19 20.97
N LYS A 24 1.47 4.61 22.15
CA LYS A 24 2.69 4.85 22.95
C LYS A 24 3.95 4.30 22.28
N ASP A 25 3.84 3.27 21.45
CA ASP A 25 4.96 2.64 20.77
C ASP A 25 5.46 3.48 19.59
N PHE A 26 4.64 4.39 19.06
CA PHE A 26 5.11 5.40 18.10
C PHE A 26 6.22 6.28 18.67
N GLN A 27 6.29 6.48 19.99
CA GLN A 27 7.42 7.22 20.58
C GLN A 27 8.73 6.46 20.41
N ARG A 28 8.71 5.13 20.53
CA ARG A 28 9.89 4.29 20.33
C ARG A 28 10.30 4.27 18.86
N LEU A 29 9.32 4.21 17.95
CA LEU A 29 9.57 4.33 16.52
C LEU A 29 10.14 5.71 16.16
N ASP A 30 9.64 6.77 16.78
CA ASP A 30 10.13 8.14 16.61
C ASP A 30 11.61 8.28 17.01
N ASP A 31 11.99 7.69 18.14
CA ASP A 31 13.38 7.69 18.62
C ASP A 31 14.31 6.96 17.63
N GLU A 32 13.89 5.79 17.12
CA GLU A 32 14.63 5.04 16.08
C GLU A 32 14.77 5.83 14.77
N ILE A 33 13.71 6.55 14.35
CA ILE A 33 13.75 7.41 13.15
C ILE A 33 14.74 8.56 13.36
N LYS A 34 14.75 9.18 14.54
CA LYS A 34 15.66 10.29 14.87
C LYS A 34 17.11 9.85 14.94
N GLU A 35 17.38 8.65 15.44
CA GLU A 35 18.73 8.08 15.50
C GLU A 35 19.23 7.75 14.09
N ARG A 36 18.43 7.04 13.29
CA ARG A 36 18.83 6.54 11.97
C ARG A 36 18.79 7.60 10.87
N LYS A 37 17.95 8.63 11.02
CA LYS A 37 17.73 9.72 10.05
C LYS A 37 17.51 9.20 8.62
N PRO A 38 16.50 8.35 8.39
CA PRO A 38 16.16 7.88 7.05
C PRO A 38 15.66 9.04 6.18
N ASP A 39 15.96 8.99 4.89
CA ASP A 39 15.43 9.91 3.88
C ASP A 39 13.93 9.64 3.58
N VAL A 40 13.51 8.38 3.67
CA VAL A 40 12.13 7.95 3.38
C VAL A 40 11.65 6.92 4.41
N LEU A 41 10.41 7.09 4.86
CA LEU A 41 9.70 6.18 5.74
C LEU A 41 8.66 5.41 4.93
N PHE A 42 8.69 4.09 4.99
CA PHE A 42 7.70 3.20 4.38
C PHE A 42 6.96 2.47 5.50
N PHE A 43 5.64 2.67 5.54
CA PHE A 43 4.77 2.05 6.53
C PHE A 43 3.70 1.22 5.83
N ASP A 44 3.78 -0.09 6.03
CA ASP A 44 2.91 -1.06 5.39
C ASP A 44 1.81 -1.52 6.36
N GLU A 45 0.58 -1.60 5.86
CA GLU A 45 -0.62 -1.92 6.65
C GLU A 45 -0.83 -1.01 7.89
N ILE A 46 -0.42 0.26 7.80
CA ILE A 46 -0.45 1.19 8.95
C ILE A 46 -1.88 1.45 9.48
N GLN A 47 -2.90 1.26 8.64
CA GLN A 47 -4.30 1.41 9.02
C GLN A 47 -4.76 0.40 10.08
N LEU A 48 -3.99 -0.66 10.35
CA LEU A 48 -4.25 -1.59 11.44
C LEU A 48 -4.06 -0.95 12.83
N ILE A 49 -3.33 0.17 12.91
CA ILE A 49 -3.03 0.84 14.18
C ILE A 49 -3.95 2.04 14.36
N GLU A 50 -4.67 2.12 15.47
CA GLU A 50 -5.54 3.28 15.73
C GLU A 50 -4.74 4.60 15.88
N ASN A 51 -5.31 5.69 15.38
CA ASN A 51 -4.77 7.06 15.51
C ASN A 51 -3.37 7.27 14.87
N TRP A 52 -2.94 6.36 14.00
CA TRP A 52 -1.68 6.44 13.26
C TRP A 52 -1.51 7.74 12.47
N GLU A 53 -2.62 8.35 12.05
CA GLU A 53 -2.64 9.56 11.22
C GLU A 53 -1.95 10.74 11.91
N MET A 54 -2.08 10.81 13.24
CA MET A 54 -1.46 11.84 14.06
C MET A 54 0.07 11.76 13.98
N PHE A 55 0.61 10.55 14.02
CA PHE A 55 2.04 10.29 13.92
C PHE A 55 2.57 10.60 12.52
N VAL A 56 1.89 10.13 11.47
CA VAL A 56 2.30 10.40 10.08
C VAL A 56 2.24 11.90 9.78
N ARG A 57 1.18 12.59 10.20
CA ARG A 57 1.08 14.04 10.01
C ARG A 57 2.22 14.78 10.71
N HIS A 58 2.55 14.39 11.95
CA HIS A 58 3.69 14.97 12.66
C HIS A 58 5.00 14.76 11.89
N LYS A 59 5.23 13.56 11.34
CA LYS A 59 6.43 13.25 10.54
C LYS A 59 6.52 14.06 9.26
N VAL A 60 5.41 14.22 8.55
CA VAL A 60 5.33 15.09 7.36
C VAL A 60 5.63 16.54 7.74
N ASP A 61 5.13 17.01 8.89
CA ASP A 61 5.38 18.38 9.38
C ASP A 61 6.84 18.62 9.80
N GLU A 62 7.56 17.57 10.22
CA GLU A 62 9.00 17.58 10.41
C GLU A 62 9.80 17.54 9.08
N GLY A 63 9.12 17.40 7.94
CA GLY A 63 9.72 17.34 6.61
C GLY A 63 10.12 15.93 6.16
N ALA A 64 9.67 14.88 6.85
CA ALA A 64 9.94 13.50 6.43
C ALA A 64 9.12 13.13 5.18
N LYS A 65 9.72 12.36 4.28
CA LYS A 65 8.99 11.71 3.18
C LYS A 65 8.40 10.42 3.73
N VAL A 66 7.07 10.31 3.70
CA VAL A 66 6.35 9.14 4.21
C VAL A 66 5.55 8.52 3.07
N VAL A 67 5.70 7.21 2.90
CA VAL A 67 4.89 6.37 2.01
C VAL A 67 4.13 5.40 2.90
N ILE A 68 2.83 5.34 2.70
CA ILE A 68 1.93 4.44 3.43
C ILE A 68 1.24 3.50 2.44
N THR A 69 1.02 2.26 2.84
CA THR A 69 0.24 1.27 2.10
C THR A 69 -0.75 0.60 3.03
N GLY A 70 -1.76 0.01 2.42
CA GLY A 70 -2.78 -0.76 3.11
C GLY A 70 -3.80 -1.34 2.14
N THR A 71 -4.22 -2.55 2.46
CA THR A 71 -5.10 -3.38 1.64
C THR A 71 -6.55 -2.88 1.56
N ASN A 72 -7.02 -2.14 2.57
CA ASN A 72 -8.42 -1.72 2.66
C ASN A 72 -8.64 -0.28 2.18
N ALA A 73 -9.79 -0.06 1.53
CA ALA A 73 -10.30 1.25 1.07
C ALA A 73 -10.42 2.28 2.21
N THR A 74 -10.31 1.86 3.47
CA THR A 74 -10.19 2.73 4.64
C THR A 74 -9.11 3.78 4.43
N LEU A 75 -7.95 3.43 3.84
CA LEU A 75 -6.85 4.37 3.56
C LEU A 75 -7.22 5.52 2.62
N LEU A 76 -8.14 5.25 1.69
CA LEU A 76 -8.62 6.19 0.67
C LEU A 76 -9.96 6.84 1.08
N SER A 77 -10.45 6.55 2.28
CA SER A 77 -11.69 7.14 2.77
C SER A 77 -11.55 8.67 2.89
N ARG A 78 -12.62 9.40 2.56
CA ARG A 78 -12.68 10.87 2.72
C ARG A 78 -12.31 11.34 4.13
N GLU A 79 -12.47 10.49 5.14
CA GLU A 79 -12.10 10.78 6.52
C GLU A 79 -10.58 10.88 6.70
N LEU A 80 -9.78 10.07 6.01
CA LEU A 80 -8.32 10.20 6.05
C LEU A 80 -7.83 11.45 5.33
N GLY A 81 -8.43 11.76 4.18
CA GLY A 81 -8.10 12.99 3.45
C GLY A 81 -8.31 14.26 4.27
N THR A 82 -9.31 14.26 5.16
CA THR A 82 -9.55 15.36 6.10
C THR A 82 -8.57 15.34 7.28
N LYS A 83 -8.21 14.17 7.84
CA LYS A 83 -7.22 14.04 8.93
C LYS A 83 -5.80 14.46 8.54
N LEU A 84 -5.41 14.20 7.28
CA LEU A 84 -4.12 14.61 6.71
C LEU A 84 -4.16 16.00 6.06
N THR A 85 -5.30 16.70 6.10
CA THR A 85 -5.45 18.14 5.75
C THR A 85 -4.92 18.50 4.35
N GLY A 86 -5.01 17.60 3.37
CA GLY A 86 -4.53 17.84 2.01
C GLY A 86 -2.99 17.84 1.84
N ARG A 87 -2.21 17.43 2.85
CA ARG A 87 -0.74 17.28 2.78
C ARG A 87 -0.29 15.89 2.29
N HIS A 88 -1.08 15.27 1.42
CA HIS A 88 -0.87 13.90 0.96
C HIS A 88 -1.25 13.79 -0.53
N LEU A 89 -0.67 12.81 -1.20
CA LEU A 89 -1.02 12.40 -2.55
C LEU A 89 -1.52 10.96 -2.48
N ASP A 90 -2.78 10.77 -2.84
CA ASP A 90 -3.40 9.45 -2.85
C ASP A 90 -3.23 8.77 -4.19
N TYR A 91 -2.89 7.49 -4.15
CA TYR A 91 -2.84 6.62 -5.30
C TYR A 91 -3.66 5.37 -5.00
N GLU A 92 -4.67 5.12 -5.83
CA GLU A 92 -5.47 3.89 -5.77
C GLU A 92 -4.97 2.93 -6.84
N LEU A 93 -4.63 1.71 -6.42
CA LEU A 93 -4.18 0.65 -7.32
C LEU A 93 -5.35 -0.27 -7.63
N PHE A 94 -5.81 -0.21 -8.88
CA PHE A 94 -6.84 -1.10 -9.40
C PHE A 94 -6.22 -2.38 -9.99
N PRO A 95 -7.00 -3.46 -10.12
CA PRO A 95 -6.66 -4.55 -11.02
C PRO A 95 -6.42 -4.03 -12.44
N PHE A 96 -5.69 -4.79 -13.24
CA PHE A 96 -5.42 -4.42 -14.62
C PHE A 96 -6.70 -4.09 -15.39
N SER A 97 -6.66 -2.96 -16.08
CA SER A 97 -7.58 -2.67 -17.16
C SER A 97 -7.44 -3.72 -18.27
N PHE A 98 -8.43 -3.81 -19.16
CA PHE A 98 -8.37 -4.75 -20.29
C PHE A 98 -7.10 -4.56 -21.13
N SER A 99 -6.66 -3.33 -21.34
CA SER A 99 -5.43 -3.03 -22.09
C SER A 99 -4.18 -3.54 -21.37
N GLU A 100 -4.09 -3.39 -20.05
CA GLU A 100 -2.98 -3.91 -19.24
C GLU A 100 -3.01 -5.44 -19.19
N PHE A 101 -4.19 -6.05 -19.11
CA PHE A 101 -4.36 -7.50 -19.24
C PHE A 101 -3.84 -8.02 -20.58
N LEU A 102 -4.20 -7.38 -21.70
CA LEU A 102 -3.71 -7.77 -23.03
C LEU A 102 -2.18 -7.70 -23.11
N GLN A 103 -1.59 -6.63 -22.57
CA GLN A 103 -0.13 -6.47 -22.52
C GLN A 103 0.52 -7.54 -21.63
N PHE A 104 -0.03 -7.78 -20.45
CA PHE A 104 0.47 -8.76 -19.50
C PHE A 104 0.42 -10.19 -20.06
N MET A 105 -0.69 -10.54 -20.71
CA MET A 105 -0.92 -11.86 -21.31
C MET A 105 -0.30 -12.01 -22.72
N SER A 106 0.29 -10.94 -23.28
CA SER A 106 0.79 -10.90 -24.65
C SER A 106 -0.26 -11.31 -25.70
N LEU A 107 -1.50 -10.83 -25.54
CA LEU A 107 -2.63 -11.12 -26.42
C LEU A 107 -2.97 -9.94 -27.33
N GLU A 108 -3.48 -10.23 -28.52
CA GLU A 108 -4.09 -9.22 -29.38
C GLU A 108 -5.56 -8.99 -28.99
N SER A 109 -6.05 -7.77 -29.22
CA SER A 109 -7.45 -7.42 -28.95
C SER A 109 -8.38 -8.14 -29.93
N ASN A 110 -9.11 -9.14 -29.43
CA ASN A 110 -10.10 -9.91 -30.18
C ASN A 110 -11.19 -10.47 -29.25
N GLU A 111 -12.23 -11.10 -29.81
CA GLU A 111 -13.36 -11.64 -29.05
C GLU A 111 -12.93 -12.68 -28.00
N ASN A 112 -11.92 -13.50 -28.28
CA ASN A 112 -11.43 -14.51 -27.36
C ASN A 112 -10.73 -13.88 -26.16
N ALA A 113 -9.88 -12.87 -26.40
CA ALA A 113 -9.21 -12.15 -25.33
C ALA A 113 -10.20 -11.40 -24.43
N THR A 114 -11.27 -10.85 -25.01
CA THR A 114 -12.36 -10.23 -24.24
C THR A 114 -13.06 -11.24 -23.35
N LYS A 115 -13.39 -12.44 -23.86
CA LYS A 115 -13.98 -13.52 -23.06
C LYS A 115 -13.05 -13.95 -21.93
N GLU A 116 -11.77 -14.12 -22.23
CA GLU A 116 -10.77 -14.51 -21.25
C GLU A 116 -10.62 -13.48 -20.13
N PHE A 117 -10.65 -12.18 -20.45
CA PHE A 117 -10.66 -11.11 -19.45
C PHE A 117 -11.92 -11.12 -18.59
N MET A 118 -13.10 -11.37 -19.18
CA MET A 118 -14.35 -11.47 -18.42
C MET A 118 -14.36 -12.67 -17.47
N GLU A 119 -13.71 -13.77 -17.84
CA GLU A 119 -13.61 -14.98 -17.01
C GLU A 119 -12.52 -14.86 -15.92
N LYS A 120 -11.36 -14.29 -16.26
CA LYS A 120 -10.18 -14.25 -15.37
C LYS A 120 -10.05 -12.96 -14.58
N GLY A 121 -10.67 -11.87 -15.03
CA GLY A 121 -10.51 -10.54 -14.47
C GLY A 121 -9.12 -9.94 -14.70
N GLY A 122 -8.83 -8.86 -13.97
CA GLY A 122 -7.59 -8.09 -14.08
C GLY A 122 -6.58 -8.29 -12.95
N PHE A 123 -6.81 -9.20 -12.00
CA PHE A 123 -5.95 -9.35 -10.83
C PHE A 123 -4.59 -9.95 -11.20
N PRO A 124 -3.46 -9.21 -11.09
CA PRO A 124 -2.17 -9.65 -11.64
C PRO A 124 -1.68 -10.98 -11.04
N GLU A 125 -1.88 -11.18 -9.74
CA GLU A 125 -1.41 -12.39 -9.05
C GLU A 125 -2.21 -13.64 -9.47
N PHE A 126 -3.51 -13.49 -9.69
CA PHE A 126 -4.34 -14.57 -10.23
C PHE A 126 -3.93 -14.91 -11.66
N LEU A 127 -3.69 -13.91 -12.51
CA LEU A 127 -3.26 -14.10 -13.90
C LEU A 127 -1.91 -14.83 -14.01
N ASN A 128 -1.00 -14.59 -13.07
CA ASN A 128 0.29 -15.26 -13.03
C ASN A 128 0.21 -16.72 -12.53
N THR A 129 -0.67 -16.99 -11.56
CA THR A 129 -0.70 -18.30 -10.85
C THR A 129 -1.79 -19.25 -11.32
N ASN A 130 -2.84 -18.75 -11.97
CA ASN A 130 -4.11 -19.47 -12.26
C ASN A 130 -4.73 -20.15 -11.03
N ASN A 131 -4.44 -19.69 -9.81
CA ASN A 131 -4.96 -20.29 -8.59
C ASN A 131 -6.35 -19.74 -8.26
N GLY A 132 -7.41 -20.47 -8.62
CA GLY A 132 -8.81 -20.05 -8.38
C GLY A 132 -9.17 -19.78 -6.92
N LYS A 133 -8.41 -20.30 -5.95
CA LYS A 133 -8.63 -19.98 -4.52
C LYS A 133 -8.19 -18.57 -4.17
N LEU A 134 -7.12 -18.09 -4.81
CA LEU A 134 -6.56 -16.76 -4.58
C LEU A 134 -7.55 -15.66 -5.00
N LEU A 135 -8.25 -15.85 -6.11
CA LEU A 135 -9.22 -14.88 -6.61
C LEU A 135 -10.36 -14.65 -5.61
N ASN A 136 -10.89 -15.71 -5.00
CA ASN A 136 -11.96 -15.58 -4.00
C ASN A 136 -11.47 -14.85 -2.74
N THR A 137 -10.26 -15.15 -2.26
CA THR A 137 -9.68 -14.46 -1.11
C THR A 137 -9.46 -12.98 -1.39
N LEU A 138 -8.88 -12.62 -2.55
CA LEU A 138 -8.67 -11.21 -2.92
C LEU A 138 -9.98 -10.43 -3.06
N VAL A 139 -11.04 -11.06 -3.57
CA VAL A 139 -12.37 -10.42 -3.67
C VAL A 139 -13.01 -10.24 -2.30
N GLU A 140 -12.86 -11.19 -1.38
CA GLU A 140 -13.33 -11.08 -0.01
C GLU A 140 -12.55 -10.04 0.81
N ASP A 141 -11.26 -9.87 0.55
CA ASP A 141 -10.43 -8.89 1.25
C ASP A 141 -10.67 -7.44 0.77
N ILE A 142 -11.19 -7.25 -0.44
CA ILE A 142 -11.46 -5.92 -1.02
C ILE A 142 -12.88 -5.40 -0.72
N LEU A 143 -13.86 -6.30 -0.47
CA LEU A 143 -15.29 -5.98 -0.31
C LEU A 143 -15.74 -5.91 1.16
#